data_AF-A0A1F9HLV5-F1
#
_entry.id   AF-A0A1F9HLV5-F1
#
_cell.length_a   1.000
_cell.length_b   1.000
_cell.length_c   1.000
_cell.angle_alpha   90.00
_cell.angle_beta   90.00
_cell.angle_gamma   90.00
#
_symmetry.space_group_name_H-M   'P 1'
#
loop_
_entity.id
_entity.type
_entity.pdbx_description
1 polymer ?
#
loop_
_entity_poly.entity_id
_entity_poly.type
_entity_poly.pdbx_seq_one_letter_code
_entity_poly.pdbx_strand_id
1 'polypeptide(L)'
;MIIDKEPYKSLFTKVQIKTSKHLFDFYKNKKEMKDNSWWVFRGQRSAKWSLTTAIERLAVKEWKYDYEDLLKIEAGLIRSFQRRFHNYSNYIPEKDDSIEWLSIMQHHGTATRLLDCTYSFYAALFFALENAIPNNKSMSAVWAFDSEWLVSKIIPKLDKKEKKHMLFLPSKK
;
A
#
# COMPACT_ATOMS: atom_id res chain seq x y z
N MET A 1 -1.49 23.77 -14.05
CA MET A 1 -0.83 22.45 -13.98
C MET A 1 -1.77 21.51 -13.25
N ILE A 2 -2.54 20.71 -13.99
CA ILE A 2 -3.52 19.80 -13.41
C ILE A 2 -2.72 18.60 -12.89
N ILE A 3 -2.41 18.61 -11.60
CA ILE A 3 -1.98 17.40 -10.90
C ILE A 3 -3.22 16.53 -10.88
N ASP A 4 -3.25 15.56 -11.80
CA ASP A 4 -4.28 14.53 -11.85
C ASP A 4 -4.44 13.96 -10.44
N LYS A 5 -5.61 14.15 -9.82
CA LYS A 5 -5.80 13.87 -8.38
C LYS A 5 -5.68 12.37 -8.06
N GLU A 6 -5.62 11.50 -9.06
CA GLU A 6 -5.24 10.09 -8.95
C GLU A 6 -4.53 9.62 -10.25
N PRO A 7 -3.24 9.96 -10.45
CA PRO A 7 -2.53 9.78 -11.74
C PRO A 7 -2.39 8.29 -12.16
N TYR A 8 -2.69 7.38 -11.25
CA TYR A 8 -2.58 5.93 -11.45
C TYR A 8 -3.93 5.25 -11.69
N LYS A 9 -5.06 5.97 -11.61
CA LYS A 9 -6.40 5.37 -11.78
C LYS A 9 -6.58 4.75 -13.16
N SER A 10 -5.95 5.34 -14.18
CA SER A 10 -5.93 4.86 -15.56
C SER A 10 -5.10 3.58 -15.76
N LEU A 11 -4.23 3.23 -14.79
CA LEU A 11 -3.35 2.05 -14.86
C LEU A 11 -4.03 0.79 -14.34
N PHE A 12 -5.17 0.92 -13.66
CA PHE A 12 -5.91 -0.22 -13.11
C PHE A 12 -7.03 -0.65 -14.05
N THR A 13 -7.03 -1.93 -14.42
CA THR A 13 -8.18 -2.57 -15.05
C THR A 13 -9.16 -3.04 -13.97
N LYS A 14 -10.43 -2.65 -14.08
CA LYS A 14 -11.48 -3.09 -13.17
C LYS A 14 -12.21 -4.29 -13.75
N VAL A 15 -12.34 -5.35 -12.96
CA VAL A 15 -13.11 -6.54 -13.31
C VAL A 15 -14.17 -6.76 -12.23
N GLN A 16 -15.44 -6.81 -12.65
CA GLN A 16 -16.55 -7.10 -11.74
C GLN A 16 -16.78 -8.61 -11.67
N ILE A 17 -16.60 -9.17 -10.48
CA ILE A 17 -16.82 -10.59 -10.22
C ILE A 17 -18.24 -10.79 -9.67
N LYS A 18 -18.99 -11.70 -10.30
CA LYS A 18 -20.39 -12.01 -9.94
C LYS A 18 -20.55 -13.34 -9.21
N THR A 19 -19.63 -14.28 -9.43
CA THR A 19 -19.69 -15.63 -8.86
C THR A 19 -18.33 -16.05 -8.32
N SER A 20 -18.32 -16.93 -7.32
CA SER A 20 -17.09 -17.51 -6.77
C SER A 20 -16.29 -18.26 -7.83
N LYS A 21 -16.96 -19.01 -8.71
CA LYS A 21 -16.32 -19.67 -9.86
C LYS A 21 -15.58 -18.68 -10.75
N HIS A 22 -16.24 -17.59 -11.15
CA HIS A 22 -15.60 -16.55 -11.97
C HIS A 22 -14.37 -15.94 -11.26
N LEU A 23 -14.43 -15.75 -9.94
CA LEU A 23 -13.30 -15.26 -9.14
C LEU A 23 -12.08 -16.18 -9.25
N PHE A 24 -12.29 -17.46 -8.98
CA PHE A 24 -11.19 -18.43 -8.91
C PHE A 24 -10.66 -18.77 -10.30
N ASP A 25 -11.51 -18.82 -11.31
CA ASP A 25 -11.09 -18.98 -12.70
C ASP A 25 -10.23 -17.78 -13.14
N PHE A 26 -10.63 -16.55 -12.79
CA PHE A 26 -9.83 -15.36 -13.04
C PHE A 26 -8.45 -15.42 -12.35
N TYR A 27 -8.42 -15.80 -11.06
CA TYR A 27 -7.18 -15.92 -10.31
C TYR A 27 -6.25 -17.01 -10.88
N LYS A 28 -6.78 -18.19 -11.20
CA LYS A 28 -6.01 -19.30 -11.81
C LYS A 28 -5.40 -18.88 -13.14
N ASN A 29 -6.21 -18.34 -14.04
CA ASN A 29 -5.75 -17.85 -15.34
C ASN A 29 -4.61 -16.83 -15.17
N LYS A 30 -4.73 -15.88 -14.24
CA LYS A 30 -3.68 -14.87 -13.99
C LYS A 30 -2.41 -15.44 -13.34
N LYS A 31 -2.54 -16.50 -12.54
CA LYS A 31 -1.40 -17.21 -11.94
C LYS A 31 -0.65 -18.04 -12.98
N GLU A 32 -1.37 -18.74 -13.86
CA GLU A 32 -0.80 -19.59 -14.91
C GLU A 32 -0.13 -18.79 -16.03
N MET A 33 -0.56 -17.55 -16.27
CA MET A 33 0.03 -16.69 -17.30
C MET A 33 1.46 -16.21 -17.01
N LYS A 34 2.02 -16.40 -15.81
CA LYS A 34 3.31 -15.81 -15.45
C LYS A 34 4.15 -16.71 -14.52
N ASP A 35 5.21 -17.29 -15.07
CA ASP A 35 6.14 -18.15 -14.34
C ASP A 35 7.06 -17.40 -13.34
N ASN A 36 7.32 -16.09 -13.55
CA ASN A 36 8.32 -15.33 -12.77
C ASN A 36 7.80 -14.06 -12.06
N SER A 37 6.51 -13.73 -12.15
CA SER A 37 5.96 -12.55 -11.45
C SER A 37 5.21 -12.97 -10.20
N TRP A 38 5.49 -12.32 -9.07
CA TRP A 38 4.69 -12.49 -7.87
C TRP A 38 3.56 -11.45 -7.84
N TRP A 39 2.33 -11.91 -7.74
CA TRP A 39 1.20 -11.04 -7.48
C TRP A 39 1.17 -10.61 -6.01
N VAL A 40 0.83 -9.35 -5.78
CA VAL A 40 0.59 -8.79 -4.44
C VAL A 40 -0.85 -8.39 -4.33
N PHE A 41 -1.48 -8.70 -3.21
CA PHE A 41 -2.91 -8.47 -3.01
C PHE A 41 -3.19 -7.56 -1.82
N ARG A 42 -4.26 -6.78 -1.91
CA ARG A 42 -4.84 -6.04 -0.78
C ARG A 42 -6.35 -6.15 -0.78
N GLY A 43 -6.91 -6.65 0.31
CA GLY A 43 -8.35 -6.68 0.54
C GLY A 43 -8.87 -5.32 1.00
N GLN A 44 -10.03 -4.92 0.49
CA GLN A 44 -10.77 -3.75 0.97
C GLN A 44 -12.26 -4.07 1.05
N ARG A 45 -12.87 -3.64 2.16
CA ARG A 45 -14.31 -3.85 2.42
C ARG A 45 -15.21 -3.04 1.50
N SER A 46 -14.69 -2.00 0.85
CA SER A 46 -15.46 -1.16 -0.08
C SER A 46 -14.65 -0.86 -1.33
N ALA A 47 -15.20 -1.22 -2.49
CA ALA A 47 -14.66 -0.92 -3.81
C ALA A 47 -14.72 0.59 -4.15
N LYS A 48 -15.40 1.40 -3.32
CA LYS A 48 -15.41 2.86 -3.46
C LYS A 48 -14.16 3.51 -2.85
N TRP A 49 -13.45 2.81 -1.97
CA TRP A 49 -12.24 3.34 -1.35
C TRP A 49 -11.10 3.36 -2.36
N SER A 50 -10.38 4.49 -2.43
CA SER A 50 -9.11 4.58 -3.13
C SER A 50 -8.00 3.95 -2.31
N LEU A 51 -6.92 3.53 -2.98
CA LEU A 51 -5.67 3.15 -2.32
C LEU A 51 -5.09 4.39 -1.63
N THR A 52 -5.35 4.51 -0.34
CA THR A 52 -4.87 5.62 0.50
C THR A 52 -4.24 5.05 1.76
N THR A 53 -3.05 5.55 2.08
CA THR A 53 -2.26 5.23 3.27
C THR A 53 -2.87 5.87 4.51
N ALA A 54 -2.41 5.47 5.70
CA ALA A 54 -2.89 6.06 6.94
C ALA A 54 -2.54 7.55 7.02
N ILE A 55 -1.33 7.94 6.60
CA ILE A 55 -0.89 9.34 6.63
C ILE A 55 -1.68 10.20 5.65
N GLU A 56 -1.97 9.72 4.43
CA GLU A 56 -2.79 10.46 3.46
C GLU A 56 -4.22 10.67 3.98
N ARG A 57 -4.82 9.64 4.59
CA ARG A 57 -6.15 9.78 5.18
C ARG A 57 -6.17 10.86 6.26
N LEU A 58 -5.23 10.83 7.21
CA LEU A 58 -5.21 11.81 8.29
C LEU A 58 -4.81 13.22 7.80
N ALA A 59 -3.66 13.35 7.16
CA ALA A 59 -3.13 14.66 6.82
C ALA A 59 -3.94 15.35 5.72
N VAL A 60 -4.30 14.65 4.64
CA VAL A 60 -5.00 15.26 3.50
C VAL A 60 -6.50 15.32 3.74
N LYS A 61 -7.14 14.21 4.12
CA LYS A 61 -8.60 14.17 4.23
C LYS A 61 -9.12 14.81 5.52
N GLU A 62 -8.49 14.54 6.66
CA GLU A 62 -8.96 15.09 7.94
C GLU A 62 -8.37 16.48 8.22
N TRP A 63 -7.05 16.63 8.15
CA TRP A 63 -6.36 17.87 8.53
C TRP A 63 -6.22 18.90 7.40
N LYS A 64 -6.62 18.55 6.18
CA LYS A 64 -6.65 19.45 5.00
C LYS A 64 -5.27 19.99 4.59
N TYR A 65 -4.20 19.24 4.83
CA TYR A 65 -2.88 19.52 4.25
C TYR A 65 -2.84 19.13 2.77
N ASP A 66 -1.92 19.77 2.05
CA ASP A 66 -1.62 19.41 0.66
C ASP A 66 -0.72 18.16 0.61
N TYR A 67 -0.71 17.46 -0.54
CA TYR A 67 0.10 16.24 -0.71
C TYR A 67 1.60 16.53 -0.60
N GLU A 68 2.01 17.73 -1.00
CA GLU A 68 3.38 18.23 -0.92
C GLU A 68 3.91 18.31 0.53
N ASP A 69 3.01 18.46 1.51
CA ASP A 69 3.37 18.53 2.93
C ASP A 69 3.61 17.15 3.56
N LEU A 70 3.12 16.06 2.94
CA LEU A 70 3.18 14.71 3.53
C LEU A 70 4.60 14.27 3.89
N LEU A 71 5.58 14.57 3.01
CA LEU A 71 6.98 14.22 3.26
C LEU A 71 7.54 14.95 4.50
N LYS A 72 7.15 16.22 4.69
CA LYS A 72 7.59 17.03 5.83
C LYS A 72 6.93 16.55 7.13
N ILE A 73 5.63 16.24 7.07
CA ILE A 73 4.87 15.70 8.20
C ILE A 73 5.48 14.36 8.62
N GLU A 74 5.69 13.43 7.69
CA GLU A 74 6.24 12.11 8.01
C GLU A 74 7.66 12.21 8.56
N ALA A 75 8.53 13.06 8.00
CA ALA A 75 9.87 13.28 8.55
C ALA A 75 9.84 13.78 10.01
N GLY A 76 8.86 14.61 10.35
CA GLY A 76 8.62 15.06 11.73
C GLY A 76 8.15 13.93 12.65
N LEU A 77 7.25 13.07 12.14
CA LEU A 77 6.76 11.88 12.86
C LEU A 77 7.88 10.89 13.12
N ILE A 78 8.67 10.54 12.09
CA ILE A 78 9.83 9.64 12.20
C ILE A 78 10.81 10.17 13.24
N ARG A 79 11.23 11.44 13.13
CA ARG A 79 12.17 12.05 14.09
C ARG A 79 11.65 11.98 15.53
N SER A 80 10.37 12.29 15.72
CA SER A 80 9.74 12.28 17.03
C SER A 80 9.62 10.87 17.62
N PHE A 81 9.34 9.88 16.77
CA PHE A 81 9.26 8.47 17.14
C PHE A 81 10.64 7.93 17.51
N GLN A 82 11.63 8.07 16.64
CA GLN A 82 13.03 7.66 16.85
C GLN A 82 13.59 8.22 18.17
N ARG A 83 13.33 9.51 18.47
CA ARG A 83 13.79 10.14 19.71
C ARG A 83 13.25 9.47 20.98
N ARG A 84 12.08 8.84 20.92
CA ARG A 84 11.46 8.21 22.10
C ARG A 84 11.59 6.69 22.13
N PHE A 85 11.83 6.06 20.97
CA PHE A 85 11.76 4.61 20.80
C PHE A 85 12.73 3.84 21.70
N HIS A 86 13.90 4.39 22.00
CA HIS A 86 14.89 3.78 22.91
C HIS A 86 14.34 3.50 24.32
N ASN A 87 13.26 4.18 24.74
CA ASN A 87 12.62 3.93 26.04
C ASN A 87 11.69 2.70 26.02
N TYR A 88 11.38 2.16 24.84
CA TYR A 88 10.40 1.09 24.65
C TYR A 88 11.02 -0.19 24.08
N SER A 89 12.25 -0.13 23.55
CA SER A 89 12.93 -1.27 22.94
C SER A 89 14.45 -1.17 23.14
N ASN A 90 15.07 -2.31 23.44
CA ASN A 90 16.53 -2.45 23.47
C ASN A 90 17.13 -2.62 22.07
N TYR A 91 16.30 -3.07 21.11
CA TYR A 91 16.68 -3.11 19.70
C TYR A 91 16.32 -1.78 19.05
N ILE A 92 17.33 -1.09 18.54
CA ILE A 92 17.18 0.19 17.85
C ILE A 92 17.62 -0.04 16.38
N PRO A 93 16.69 0.07 15.41
CA PRO A 93 17.03 0.05 14.00
C PRO A 93 18.09 1.09 13.63
N GLU A 94 18.83 0.83 12.55
CA GLU A 94 19.69 1.84 11.94
C GLU A 94 18.87 3.11 11.63
N LYS A 95 19.43 4.29 11.93
CA LYS A 95 18.67 5.55 11.85
C LYS A 95 18.12 5.83 10.45
N ASP A 96 18.86 5.38 9.44
CA ASP A 96 18.53 5.56 8.03
C ASP A 96 17.72 4.38 7.44
N ASP A 97 17.42 3.32 8.21
CA ASP A 97 16.50 2.25 7.78
C ASP A 97 15.04 2.70 7.85
N SER A 98 14.64 3.46 6.84
CA SER A 98 13.30 4.06 6.78
C SER A 98 12.19 3.00 6.75
N ILE A 99 12.41 1.82 6.17
CA ILE A 99 11.36 0.79 6.07
C ILE A 99 11.13 0.18 7.44
N GLU A 100 12.20 -0.18 8.14
CA GLU A 100 12.10 -0.76 9.47
C GLU A 100 11.44 0.24 10.43
N TRP A 101 11.88 1.51 10.39
CA TRP A 101 11.25 2.57 11.18
C TRP A 101 9.76 2.74 10.87
N LEU A 102 9.39 2.83 9.58
CA LEU A 102 7.98 2.98 9.20
C LEU A 102 7.14 1.76 9.58
N SER A 103 7.71 0.55 9.51
CA SER A 103 7.03 -0.69 9.89
C SER A 103 6.77 -0.75 11.40
N ILE A 104 7.77 -0.41 12.20
CA ILE A 104 7.66 -0.32 13.67
C ILE A 104 6.68 0.78 14.07
N MET A 105 6.78 1.96 13.46
CA MET A 105 5.85 3.07 13.66
C MET A 105 4.41 2.63 13.41
N GLN A 106 4.17 1.93 12.30
CA GLN A 106 2.85 1.41 11.93
C GLN A 106 2.36 0.35 12.93
N HIS A 107 3.25 -0.54 13.41
CA HIS A 107 2.94 -1.52 14.45
C HIS A 107 2.47 -0.84 15.76
N HIS A 108 3.07 0.30 16.10
CA HIS A 108 2.66 1.14 17.23
C HIS A 108 1.53 2.14 16.90
N GLY A 109 0.85 1.99 15.76
CA GLY A 109 -0.33 2.78 15.41
C GLY A 109 -0.05 4.19 14.86
N THR A 110 1.21 4.52 14.57
CA THR A 110 1.54 5.78 13.91
C THR A 110 1.13 5.73 12.44
N ALA A 111 0.54 6.81 11.93
CA ALA A 111 0.17 6.91 10.53
C ALA A 111 1.42 7.06 9.65
N THR A 112 1.64 6.11 8.75
CA THR A 112 2.76 6.07 7.81
C THR A 112 2.28 6.02 6.36
N ARG A 113 3.20 6.21 5.43
CA ARG A 113 2.97 5.99 3.99
C ARG A 113 2.88 4.51 3.58
N LEU A 114 3.02 3.57 4.51
CA LEU A 114 2.97 2.15 4.16
C LEU A 114 1.54 1.70 3.88
N LEU A 115 1.40 0.75 2.94
CA LEU A 115 0.17 0.03 2.66
C LEU A 115 0.37 -1.43 3.01
N ASP A 116 -0.61 -2.00 3.71
CA ASP A 116 -0.63 -3.43 4.01
C ASP A 116 -1.00 -4.22 2.76
N CYS A 117 -0.15 -5.15 2.40
CA CYS A 117 -0.28 -5.99 1.23
C CYS A 117 0.13 -7.41 1.61
N THR A 118 -0.39 -8.41 0.90
CA THR A 118 -0.10 -9.82 1.14
C THR A 118 0.13 -10.56 -0.16
N TYR A 119 1.04 -11.54 -0.12
CA TYR A 119 1.25 -12.47 -1.24
C TYR A 119 0.11 -13.49 -1.36
N SER A 120 -0.71 -13.66 -0.31
CA SER A 120 -1.81 -14.61 -0.32
C SER A 120 -3.09 -13.94 -0.82
N PHE A 121 -3.54 -14.38 -2.00
CA PHE A 121 -4.85 -14.00 -2.54
C PHE A 121 -5.98 -14.28 -1.55
N TYR A 122 -5.94 -15.43 -0.86
CA TYR A 122 -6.96 -15.83 0.10
C TYR A 122 -7.00 -14.93 1.33
N ALA A 123 -5.84 -14.49 1.84
CA ALA A 123 -5.78 -13.55 2.96
C ALA A 123 -6.36 -12.18 2.56
N ALA A 124 -6.03 -11.68 1.36
CA ALA A 124 -6.63 -10.44 0.85
C ALA A 124 -8.15 -10.59 0.65
N LEU A 125 -8.61 -11.74 0.15
CA LEU A 125 -10.03 -12.02 -0.02
C LEU A 125 -10.77 -12.06 1.33
N PHE A 126 -10.16 -12.66 2.35
CA PHE A 126 -10.67 -12.65 3.72
C PHE A 126 -10.89 -11.21 4.20
N PHE A 127 -9.88 -10.33 4.15
CA PHE A 127 -10.02 -8.94 4.58
C PHE A 127 -11.04 -8.14 3.76
N ALA A 128 -11.25 -8.51 2.50
CA ALA A 128 -12.29 -7.90 1.67
C ALA A 128 -13.70 -8.32 2.09
N LEU A 129 -13.89 -9.56 2.58
CA LEU A 129 -15.19 -10.18 2.78
C LEU A 129 -15.59 -10.43 4.24
N GLU A 130 -14.68 -10.39 5.20
CA GLU A 130 -14.91 -10.75 6.62
C GLU A 130 -16.10 -10.02 7.28
N ASN A 131 -16.44 -8.82 6.79
CA ASN A 131 -17.56 -8.00 7.27
C ASN A 131 -18.59 -7.71 6.17
N ALA A 132 -18.59 -8.51 5.09
CA ALA A 132 -19.55 -8.35 4.02
C ALA A 132 -20.94 -8.81 4.48
N ILE A 133 -21.93 -7.93 4.34
CA ILE A 133 -23.32 -8.22 4.69
C ILE A 133 -24.03 -8.80 3.46
N PRO A 134 -24.62 -10.01 3.54
CA PRO A 134 -25.41 -10.57 2.44
C PRO A 134 -26.51 -9.60 1.99
N ASN A 135 -26.76 -9.51 0.68
CA ASN A 135 -27.75 -8.64 0.06
C ASN A 135 -27.52 -7.12 0.22
N ASN A 136 -26.37 -6.69 0.74
CA ASN A 136 -25.97 -5.29 0.68
C ASN A 136 -25.46 -4.93 -0.73
N LYS A 137 -25.79 -3.72 -1.21
CA LYS A 137 -25.29 -3.17 -2.48
C LYS A 137 -23.83 -2.71 -2.40
N SER A 138 -23.21 -2.74 -1.23
CA SER A 138 -21.78 -2.45 -1.07
C SER A 138 -20.92 -3.56 -1.67
N MET A 139 -20.10 -3.21 -2.66
CA MET A 139 -19.12 -4.12 -3.23
C MET A 139 -17.80 -4.03 -2.46
N SER A 140 -17.19 -5.17 -2.16
CA SER A 140 -15.80 -5.26 -1.70
C SER A 140 -14.84 -5.24 -2.90
N ALA A 141 -13.55 -5.00 -2.64
CA ALA A 141 -12.51 -5.05 -3.66
C ALA A 141 -11.29 -5.84 -3.19
N VAL A 142 -10.67 -6.55 -4.12
CA VAL A 142 -9.32 -7.09 -3.98
C VAL A 142 -8.46 -6.39 -5.02
N TRP A 143 -7.47 -5.64 -4.56
CA TRP A 143 -6.45 -5.08 -5.42
C TRP A 143 -5.41 -6.16 -5.70
N ALA A 144 -4.97 -6.24 -6.95
CA ALA A 144 -3.90 -7.14 -7.38
C ALA A 144 -2.84 -6.32 -8.10
N PHE A 145 -1.62 -6.35 -7.59
CA PHE A 145 -0.48 -5.65 -8.14
C PHE A 145 0.49 -6.65 -8.74
N ASP A 146 0.90 -6.35 -9.95
CA ASP A 146 1.99 -7.04 -10.62
C ASP A 146 3.31 -6.41 -10.15
N SER A 147 4.05 -7.13 -9.30
CA SER A 147 5.28 -6.64 -8.70
C SER A 147 6.37 -6.35 -9.73
N GLU A 148 6.53 -7.21 -10.72
CA GLU A 148 7.54 -7.06 -11.77
C GLU A 148 7.22 -5.83 -12.62
N TRP A 149 5.94 -5.66 -12.96
CA TRP A 149 5.50 -4.46 -13.66
C TRP A 149 5.72 -3.20 -12.81
N LEU A 150 5.40 -3.23 -11.51
CA LEU A 150 5.64 -2.10 -10.61
C LEU A 150 7.12 -1.72 -10.59
N VAL A 151 8.00 -2.69 -10.35
CA VAL A 151 9.45 -2.47 -10.29
C VAL A 151 9.97 -1.95 -11.64
N SER A 152 9.62 -2.60 -12.75
CA SER A 152 10.18 -2.27 -14.07
C SER A 152 9.61 -0.99 -14.68
N LYS A 153 8.36 -0.61 -14.38
CA LYS A 153 7.70 0.56 -15.00
C LYS A 153 7.62 1.77 -14.10
N ILE A 154 7.51 1.60 -12.79
CA ILE A 154 7.35 2.72 -11.85
C ILE A 154 8.71 3.23 -11.39
N ILE A 155 9.65 2.36 -10.98
CA ILE A 155 10.97 2.81 -10.48
C ILE A 155 11.68 3.76 -11.45
N PRO A 156 11.71 3.52 -12.78
CA PRO A 156 12.37 4.45 -13.69
C PRO A 156 11.71 5.83 -13.73
N LYS A 157 10.37 5.89 -13.60
CA LYS A 157 9.55 7.11 -13.71
C LYS A 157 9.58 8.00 -12.48
N LEU A 158 10.03 7.47 -11.35
CA LEU A 158 10.17 8.27 -10.13
C LEU A 158 11.29 9.31 -10.28
N ASP A 159 11.05 10.49 -9.75
CA ASP A 159 12.01 11.58 -9.78
C ASP A 159 13.20 11.32 -8.83
N LYS A 160 14.23 12.19 -8.87
CA LYS A 160 15.41 12.04 -7.99
C LYS A 160 15.09 12.16 -6.49
N LYS A 161 14.08 12.95 -6.12
CA LYS A 161 13.67 13.19 -4.74
C LYS A 161 12.91 11.98 -4.21
N GLU A 162 11.97 11.46 -4.99
CA GLU A 162 11.24 10.21 -4.75
C GLU A 162 12.20 9.02 -4.65
N LYS A 163 13.17 8.90 -5.56
CA LYS A 163 14.22 7.87 -5.50
C LYS A 163 15.11 7.98 -4.26
N LYS A 164 15.46 9.20 -3.83
CA LYS A 164 16.25 9.43 -2.61
C LYS A 164 15.48 9.06 -1.34
N HIS A 165 14.17 9.30 -1.33
CA HIS A 165 13.30 8.89 -0.23
C HIS A 165 12.85 7.42 -0.32
N MET A 166 13.01 6.79 -1.48
CA MET A 166 12.92 5.35 -1.68
C MET A 166 14.18 4.63 -1.22
N LEU A 167 14.46 4.62 0.08
CA LEU A 167 15.41 3.69 0.69
C LEU A 167 14.88 2.23 0.64
N PHE A 168 14.29 1.82 -0.49
CA PHE A 168 13.78 0.49 -0.82
C PHE A 168 14.74 -0.29 -1.71
N LEU A 169 16.04 0.03 -1.71
CA LEU A 169 16.99 -0.94 -2.25
C LEU A 169 17.01 -2.08 -1.23
N PRO A 170 16.50 -3.29 -1.57
CA PRO A 170 16.70 -4.42 -0.70
C PRO A 170 18.19 -4.52 -0.41
N SER A 171 18.53 -4.79 0.84
CA SER A 171 19.88 -5.20 1.22
C SER A 171 20.34 -6.21 0.16
N LYS A 172 21.43 -5.87 -0.54
CA LYS A 172 22.10 -6.81 -1.43
C LYS A 172 22.54 -7.95 -0.51
N LYS A 173 21.78 -9.04 -0.51
CA LYS A 173 22.27 -10.32 -0.02
C LYS A 173 23.41 -10.79 -0.92
#